data_AF-A0A8J8J6K3-F1
#
_entry.id   AF-A0A8J8J6K3-F1
#
_cell.length_a   1.000
_cell.length_b   1.000
_cell.length_c   1.000
_cell.angle_alpha   90.00
_cell.angle_beta   90.00
_cell.angle_gamma   90.00
#
_symmetry.space_group_name_H-M   'P 1'
#
loop_
_entity.id
_entity.type
_entity.pdbx_description
1 polymer ?
#
loop_
_entity_poly.entity_id
_entity_poly.type
_entity_poly.pdbx_seq_one_letter_code
_entity_poly.pdbx_strand_id
1 'polypeptide(L)'
;MKKKLAVLGVALILVGAVLFVYSSSGNSGSVNSADIHFSWAGIRVVQNGGSVDAHILAVRVPVNWSSITVVNNPDGGRYVFVRRGDLYYPEQPVYFKNIYVENLPPRENVTVYYASGDYAGILRVEADHITVSPGSGGIHLLLDSDGFKVNVTEPRGAIYVGSTPAMVFSNDSFRVGNRTFPGTPVQLLLSYAPCAGKGIGYIVMVSTPGGSNVYNGIIKTPETTTPTKVTFAPGFRFTTLLVLHNYTTYMKAYFGISCPSNSSRGGLSWPLILAISGSVLVLVALFKR
;
A
#
# COMPACT_ATOMS: atom_id res chain seq x y z
N MET A 1 50.65 -22.85 22.10
CA MET A 1 49.31 -22.79 21.44
C MET A 1 48.51 -21.53 21.77
N LYS A 2 48.50 -21.03 23.02
CA LYS A 2 47.71 -19.85 23.44
C LYS A 2 47.91 -18.58 22.58
N LYS A 3 49.15 -18.24 22.20
CA LYS A 3 49.45 -17.08 21.33
C LYS A 3 48.83 -17.20 19.92
N LYS A 4 48.77 -18.40 19.33
CA LYS A 4 48.20 -18.61 17.99
C LYS A 4 46.66 -18.48 17.99
N LEU A 5 46.02 -18.89 19.08
CA LEU A 5 44.56 -18.73 19.29
C LEU A 5 44.16 -17.27 19.52
N ALA A 6 44.95 -16.51 20.28
CA ALA A 6 44.70 -15.08 20.48
C ALA A 6 44.85 -14.28 19.17
N VAL A 7 45.87 -14.57 18.36
CA VAL A 7 46.06 -13.92 17.04
C VAL A 7 44.91 -14.24 16.09
N LEU A 8 44.43 -15.49 16.07
CA LEU A 8 43.27 -15.88 15.25
C LEU A 8 41.98 -15.17 15.72
N GLY A 9 41.77 -15.05 17.03
CA GLY A 9 40.61 -14.33 17.59
C GLY A 9 40.60 -12.84 17.22
N VAL A 10 41.74 -12.16 17.31
CA VAL A 10 41.88 -10.75 16.90
C VAL A 10 41.67 -10.58 15.39
N ALA A 11 42.19 -11.49 14.57
CA ALA A 11 41.97 -11.47 13.13
C ALA A 11 40.49 -11.61 12.76
N LEU A 12 39.74 -12.50 13.43
CA LEU A 12 38.30 -12.67 13.22
C LEU A 12 37.49 -11.44 13.64
N ILE A 13 37.88 -10.77 14.73
CA ILE A 13 37.25 -9.51 15.17
C ILE A 13 37.48 -8.41 14.14
N LEU A 14 38.72 -8.26 13.65
CA LEU A 14 39.05 -7.24 12.66
C LEU A 14 38.37 -7.50 11.31
N VAL A 15 38.33 -8.74 10.83
CA VAL A 15 37.61 -9.11 9.60
C VAL A 15 36.10 -8.90 9.77
N GLY A 16 35.52 -9.29 10.91
CA GLY A 16 34.12 -9.03 11.22
C GLY A 16 33.78 -7.54 11.26
N ALA A 17 34.65 -6.71 11.85
CA ALA A 17 34.48 -5.26 11.92
C ALA A 17 34.63 -4.60 10.54
N VAL A 18 35.61 -5.01 9.72
CA VAL A 18 35.79 -4.50 8.36
C VAL A 18 34.62 -4.90 7.46
N LEU A 19 34.11 -6.13 7.57
CA LEU A 19 32.91 -6.57 6.84
C LEU A 19 31.65 -5.86 7.32
N PHE A 20 31.54 -5.54 8.61
CA PHE A 20 30.45 -4.75 9.16
C PHE A 20 30.47 -3.31 8.62
N VAL A 21 31.65 -2.68 8.57
CA VAL A 21 31.82 -1.33 7.99
C VAL A 21 31.61 -1.34 6.48
N TYR A 22 32.08 -2.38 5.77
CA TYR A 22 31.87 -2.52 4.32
C TYR A 22 30.40 -2.82 3.97
N SER A 23 29.70 -3.59 4.81
CA SER A 23 28.25 -3.78 4.74
C SER A 23 27.47 -2.50 5.02
N SER A 24 27.98 -1.62 5.87
CA SER A 24 27.33 -0.33 6.15
C SER A 24 27.74 0.78 5.17
N SER A 25 28.81 0.58 4.39
CA SER A 25 29.31 1.55 3.39
C SER A 25 29.03 1.17 1.93
N GLY A 26 28.27 0.09 1.68
CA GLY A 26 27.89 -0.33 0.34
C GLY A 26 26.68 0.44 -0.19
N ASN A 27 26.95 1.38 -1.11
CA ASN A 27 25.99 2.14 -1.92
C ASN A 27 25.03 3.09 -1.18
N SER A 28 25.59 4.22 -0.74
CA SER A 28 24.92 5.51 -0.80
C SER A 28 24.76 5.96 -2.27
N GLY A 29 24.04 5.16 -3.06
CA GLY A 29 23.39 5.70 -4.25
C GLY A 29 22.24 6.56 -3.74
N SER A 30 22.24 7.83 -4.12
CA SER A 30 21.11 8.76 -3.90
C SER A 30 19.80 8.06 -4.26
N VAL A 31 19.07 7.60 -3.26
CA VAL A 31 17.66 7.27 -3.40
C VAL A 31 16.92 8.55 -3.07
N ASN A 32 16.56 9.29 -4.12
CA ASN A 32 15.48 10.26 -4.03
C ASN A 32 14.14 9.52 -3.89
N SER A 33 13.96 8.70 -2.85
CA SER A 33 12.63 8.23 -2.44
C SER A 33 12.37 8.79 -1.05
N ALA A 34 11.47 9.77 -0.99
CA ALA A 34 10.62 9.83 0.18
C ALA A 34 9.88 8.48 0.21
N ASP A 35 10.27 7.61 1.15
CA ASP A 35 9.67 6.29 1.32
C ASP A 35 8.21 6.43 1.78
N ILE A 36 7.31 6.64 0.81
CA ILE A 36 5.88 6.53 1.01
C ILE A 36 5.51 5.05 0.80
N HIS A 37 5.53 4.28 1.89
CA HIS A 37 5.21 2.84 1.89
C HIS A 37 3.71 2.53 1.79
N PHE A 38 2.84 3.54 1.86
CA PHE A 38 1.39 3.40 1.95
C PHE A 38 0.67 4.37 1.02
N SER A 39 -0.11 3.82 0.09
CA SER A 39 -0.89 4.61 -0.87
C SER A 39 -2.37 4.32 -0.69
N TRP A 40 -3.17 5.36 -0.51
CA TRP A 40 -4.58 5.23 -0.17
C TRP A 40 -5.41 6.29 -0.88
N ALA A 41 -6.65 5.94 -1.20
CA ALA A 41 -7.66 6.86 -1.69
C ALA A 41 -9.02 6.42 -1.16
N GLY A 42 -9.92 7.36 -0.95
CA GLY A 42 -11.24 6.97 -0.52
C GLY A 42 -12.18 8.11 -0.22
N ILE A 43 -13.35 7.69 0.22
CA ILE A 43 -14.45 8.55 0.67
C ILE A 43 -14.61 8.33 2.17
N ARG A 44 -14.67 9.41 2.94
CA ARG A 44 -15.04 9.35 4.36
C ARG A 44 -15.87 10.56 4.74
N VAL A 45 -16.64 10.41 5.80
CA VAL A 45 -17.32 11.54 6.44
C VAL A 45 -16.47 11.99 7.62
N VAL A 46 -16.19 13.29 7.68
CA VAL A 46 -15.56 13.95 8.83
C VAL A 46 -16.44 15.09 9.29
N GLN A 47 -16.29 15.49 10.54
CA GLN A 47 -16.90 16.72 11.03
C GLN A 47 -16.15 17.95 10.48
N ASN A 48 -16.84 19.08 10.34
CA ASN A 48 -16.20 20.34 9.99
C ASN A 48 -15.13 20.72 11.04
N GLY A 49 -13.88 20.89 10.60
CA GLY A 49 -12.68 21.01 11.43
C GLY A 49 -11.94 19.69 11.69
N GLY A 50 -12.49 18.56 11.23
CA GLY A 50 -11.96 17.22 11.44
C GLY A 50 -10.65 16.95 10.71
N SER A 51 -9.90 15.97 11.21
CA SER A 51 -8.64 15.53 10.63
C SER A 51 -8.86 14.72 9.36
N VAL A 52 -8.03 14.99 8.35
CA VAL A 52 -8.02 14.33 7.06
C VAL A 52 -6.63 13.76 6.80
N ASP A 53 -5.60 14.60 6.75
CA ASP A 53 -4.22 14.22 6.46
C ASP A 53 -4.04 13.57 5.07
N ALA A 54 -4.55 14.22 4.02
CA ALA A 54 -4.48 13.71 2.65
C ALA A 54 -4.66 14.83 1.60
N HIS A 55 -4.40 14.53 0.33
CA HIS A 55 -4.80 15.41 -0.77
C HIS A 55 -6.30 15.31 -0.99
N ILE A 56 -6.97 16.46 -1.04
CA ILE A 56 -8.41 16.54 -1.28
C ILE A 56 -8.68 16.64 -2.78
N LEU A 57 -9.52 15.72 -3.26
CA LEU A 57 -9.98 15.66 -4.64
C LEU A 57 -11.30 16.42 -4.81
N ALA A 58 -12.19 16.29 -3.84
CA ALA A 58 -13.48 16.97 -3.78
C ALA A 58 -14.08 16.89 -2.37
N VAL A 59 -15.12 17.66 -2.12
CA VAL A 59 -15.98 17.53 -0.93
C VAL A 59 -17.45 17.60 -1.26
N ARG A 60 -18.27 16.97 -0.42
CA ARG A 60 -19.72 17.16 -0.35
C ARG A 60 -20.07 17.79 0.99
N VAL A 61 -20.87 18.85 0.96
CA VAL A 61 -21.37 19.55 2.14
C VAL A 61 -22.87 19.82 1.97
N PRO A 62 -23.64 19.93 3.07
CA PRO A 62 -25.10 20.12 3.02
C PRO A 62 -25.49 21.57 2.70
N VAL A 63 -24.76 22.23 1.81
CA VAL A 63 -25.03 23.58 1.32
C VAL A 63 -24.98 23.60 -0.19
N ASN A 64 -25.73 24.54 -0.79
CA ASN A 64 -25.88 24.67 -2.24
C ASN A 64 -25.35 26.02 -2.73
N TRP A 65 -24.11 26.36 -2.36
CA TRP A 65 -23.44 27.57 -2.79
C TRP A 65 -22.69 27.33 -4.10
N SER A 66 -22.43 28.38 -4.88
CA SER A 66 -21.64 28.27 -6.12
C SER A 66 -20.18 27.89 -5.84
N SER A 67 -19.68 28.28 -4.68
CA SER A 67 -18.34 27.95 -4.19
C SER A 67 -18.32 27.94 -2.66
N ILE A 68 -17.34 27.24 -2.10
CA ILE A 68 -17.02 27.25 -0.67
C ILE A 68 -15.55 27.65 -0.48
N THR A 69 -15.24 28.25 0.66
CA THR A 69 -13.85 28.44 1.09
C THR A 69 -13.50 27.35 2.09
N VAL A 70 -12.42 26.63 1.82
CA VAL A 70 -11.88 25.58 2.68
C VAL A 70 -10.54 26.03 3.23
N VAL A 71 -10.39 25.97 4.55
CA VAL A 71 -9.20 26.39 5.27
C VAL A 71 -8.41 25.15 5.70
N ASN A 72 -7.12 25.12 5.39
CA ASN A 72 -6.17 24.14 5.89
C ASN A 72 -5.60 24.63 7.22
N ASN A 73 -6.02 24.01 8.32
CA ASN A 73 -5.53 24.30 9.68
C ASN A 73 -4.41 23.28 10.01
N PRO A 74 -3.22 23.68 10.53
CA PRO A 74 -2.81 24.99 11.06
C PRO A 74 -2.15 25.95 10.07
N ASP A 75 -1.94 25.55 8.83
CA ASP A 75 -1.17 26.37 7.88
C ASP A 75 -1.88 27.69 7.48
N GLY A 76 -3.17 27.81 7.81
CA GLY A 76 -4.00 28.99 7.55
C GLY A 76 -4.35 29.21 6.08
N GLY A 77 -3.90 28.31 5.19
CA GLY A 77 -4.14 28.37 3.76
C GLY A 77 -5.63 28.31 3.44
N ARG A 78 -6.09 29.23 2.59
CA ARG A 78 -7.51 29.35 2.18
C ARG A 78 -7.63 28.98 0.72
N TYR A 79 -8.53 28.05 0.42
CA TYR A 79 -8.70 27.49 -0.91
C TYR A 79 -10.17 27.59 -1.33
N VAL A 80 -10.42 28.08 -2.53
CA VAL A 80 -11.77 28.16 -3.09
C VAL A 80 -12.07 26.86 -3.82
N PHE A 81 -13.16 26.21 -3.43
CA PHE A 81 -13.66 25.03 -4.12
C PHE A 81 -14.93 25.41 -4.88
N VAL A 82 -14.99 25.04 -6.16
CA VAL A 82 -16.09 25.40 -7.07
C VAL A 82 -17.07 24.23 -7.18
N ARG A 83 -18.37 24.54 -7.10
CA ARG A 83 -19.42 23.53 -7.21
C ARG A 83 -19.52 23.00 -8.65
N ARG A 84 -19.57 21.68 -8.80
CA ARG A 84 -19.86 20.96 -10.04
C ARG A 84 -20.77 19.78 -9.72
N GLY A 85 -22.06 19.90 -10.04
CA GLY A 85 -23.08 18.97 -9.55
C GLY A 85 -23.21 19.07 -8.03
N ASP A 86 -23.20 17.94 -7.32
CA ASP A 86 -23.36 17.89 -5.85
C ASP A 86 -22.04 17.99 -5.08
N LEU A 87 -20.93 18.21 -5.79
CA LEU A 87 -19.59 18.20 -5.22
C LEU A 87 -18.89 19.54 -5.44
N TYR A 88 -17.98 19.87 -4.54
CA TYR A 88 -17.10 21.04 -4.62
C TYR A 88 -15.68 20.58 -4.87
N TYR A 89 -15.04 21.15 -5.89
CA TYR A 89 -13.72 20.74 -6.35
C TYR A 89 -12.70 21.88 -6.15
N PRO A 90 -11.49 21.60 -5.65
CA PRO A 90 -10.40 22.54 -5.75
C PRO A 90 -9.95 22.66 -7.22
N GLU A 91 -9.21 23.71 -7.54
CA GLU A 91 -8.62 23.89 -8.89
C GLU A 91 -7.63 22.75 -9.22
N GLN A 92 -6.85 22.34 -8.23
CA GLN A 92 -5.94 21.20 -8.27
C GLN A 92 -6.01 20.45 -6.92
N PRO A 93 -5.61 19.18 -6.84
CA PRO A 93 -5.53 18.49 -5.56
C PRO A 93 -4.61 19.22 -4.58
N VAL A 94 -5.09 19.48 -3.37
CA VAL A 94 -4.35 20.20 -2.32
C VAL A 94 -4.31 19.34 -1.06
N TYR A 95 -3.17 19.32 -0.38
CA TYR A 95 -3.01 18.62 0.90
C TYR A 95 -3.69 19.38 2.05
N PHE A 96 -4.50 18.67 2.84
CA PHE A 96 -5.11 19.20 4.05
C PHE A 96 -4.82 18.29 5.23
N LYS A 97 -4.35 18.86 6.34
CA LYS A 97 -4.29 18.17 7.64
C LYS A 97 -5.67 18.11 8.27
N ASN A 98 -6.36 19.25 8.30
CA ASN A 98 -7.72 19.38 8.77
C ASN A 98 -8.56 20.05 7.70
N ILE A 99 -9.82 19.67 7.59
CA ILE A 99 -10.75 20.30 6.66
C ILE A 99 -11.73 21.20 7.41
N TYR A 100 -11.63 22.50 7.17
CA TYR A 100 -12.58 23.47 7.72
C TYR A 100 -13.25 24.24 6.58
N VAL A 101 -14.56 24.06 6.43
CA VAL A 101 -15.37 24.80 5.47
C VAL A 101 -15.92 26.04 6.17
N GLU A 102 -15.57 27.21 5.64
CA GLU A 102 -16.05 28.47 6.21
C GLU A 102 -17.56 28.61 6.11
N ASN A 103 -18.15 29.27 7.10
CA ASN A 103 -19.59 29.50 7.20
C ASN A 103 -20.44 28.23 7.30
N LEU A 104 -19.82 27.04 7.32
CA LEU A 104 -20.49 25.79 7.64
C LEU A 104 -20.47 25.63 9.17
N PRO A 105 -21.60 25.24 9.82
CA PRO A 105 -21.65 25.05 11.25
C PRO A 105 -20.53 24.12 11.77
N PRO A 106 -19.97 24.38 12.97
CA PRO A 106 -19.07 23.44 13.61
C PRO A 106 -19.75 22.08 13.78
N ARG A 107 -19.00 20.99 13.58
CA ARG A 107 -19.50 19.60 13.68
C ARG A 107 -20.47 19.15 12.59
N GLU A 108 -20.78 20.01 11.62
CA GLU A 108 -21.52 19.58 10.43
C GLU A 108 -20.74 18.53 9.65
N ASN A 109 -21.43 17.58 9.03
CA ASN A 109 -20.78 16.50 8.28
C ASN A 109 -20.25 17.03 6.94
N VAL A 110 -18.99 16.71 6.66
CA VAL A 110 -18.31 16.96 5.40
C VAL A 110 -17.87 15.61 4.84
N THR A 111 -18.41 15.23 3.68
CA THR A 111 -17.89 14.06 2.96
C THR A 111 -16.66 14.49 2.18
N VAL A 112 -15.55 13.80 2.40
CA VAL A 112 -14.26 14.12 1.83
C VAL A 112 -13.82 13.00 0.90
N TYR A 113 -13.46 13.37 -0.32
CA TYR A 113 -12.85 12.49 -1.31
C TYR A 113 -11.37 12.81 -1.32
N TYR A 114 -10.54 11.82 -0.98
CA TYR A 114 -9.14 12.04 -0.72
C TYR A 114 -8.26 11.00 -1.40
N ALA A 115 -6.99 11.35 -1.57
CA ALA A 115 -5.95 10.47 -2.07
C ALA A 115 -4.57 10.80 -1.49
N SER A 116 -3.68 9.81 -1.49
CA SER A 116 -2.24 10.02 -1.39
C SER A 116 -1.73 10.78 -2.61
N GLY A 117 -0.63 11.54 -2.46
CA GLY A 117 -0.13 12.46 -3.48
C GLY A 117 0.00 11.83 -4.87
N ASP A 118 0.56 10.61 -4.95
CA ASP A 118 0.77 9.91 -6.22
C ASP A 118 -0.53 9.51 -6.93
N TYR A 119 -1.61 9.32 -6.18
CA TYR A 119 -2.92 8.96 -6.74
C TYR A 119 -3.74 10.16 -7.20
N ALA A 120 -3.46 11.36 -6.69
CA ALA A 120 -4.30 12.52 -6.92
C ALA A 120 -4.41 12.91 -8.41
N GLY A 121 -3.35 12.67 -9.21
CA GLY A 121 -3.34 12.97 -10.64
C GLY A 121 -4.01 11.92 -11.55
N ILE A 122 -4.29 10.72 -11.04
CA ILE A 122 -4.82 9.59 -11.85
C ILE A 122 -6.23 9.16 -11.44
N LEU A 123 -6.83 9.85 -10.46
CA LEU A 123 -8.17 9.57 -9.95
C LEU A 123 -9.15 10.69 -10.34
N ARG A 124 -10.41 10.29 -10.53
CA ARG A 124 -11.54 11.18 -10.73
C ARG A 124 -12.59 10.89 -9.67
N VAL A 125 -13.24 11.93 -9.19
CA VAL A 125 -14.37 11.80 -8.26
C VAL A 125 -15.67 11.79 -9.05
N GLU A 126 -16.53 10.84 -8.70
CA GLU A 126 -17.94 10.81 -9.06
C GLU A 126 -18.76 10.78 -7.76
N ALA A 127 -20.07 11.03 -7.84
CA ALA A 127 -20.90 11.26 -6.67
C ALA A 127 -20.63 10.24 -5.56
N ASP A 128 -20.79 8.95 -5.81
CA ASP A 128 -20.73 7.97 -4.71
C ASP A 128 -19.49 7.06 -4.76
N HIS A 129 -18.52 7.39 -5.60
CA HIS A 129 -17.33 6.56 -5.80
C HIS A 129 -16.19 7.35 -6.44
N ILE A 130 -15.00 6.78 -6.36
CA ILE A 130 -13.80 7.27 -7.05
C ILE A 130 -13.55 6.35 -8.24
N THR A 131 -13.14 6.94 -9.37
CA THR A 131 -12.80 6.22 -10.59
C THR A 131 -11.35 6.45 -10.98
N VAL A 132 -10.73 5.43 -11.57
CA VAL A 132 -9.44 5.59 -12.24
C VAL A 132 -9.66 6.38 -13.52
N SER A 133 -9.00 7.53 -13.66
CA SER A 133 -9.22 8.48 -14.75
C SER A 133 -9.02 7.83 -16.13
N PRO A 134 -9.90 8.13 -17.11
CA PRO A 134 -9.66 7.75 -18.50
C PRO A 134 -8.29 8.30 -18.97
N GLY A 135 -7.49 7.46 -19.61
CA GLY A 135 -6.19 7.86 -20.16
C GLY A 135 -4.99 7.77 -19.19
N SER A 136 -5.18 7.44 -17.91
CA SER A 136 -4.07 7.29 -16.95
C SER A 136 -3.23 6.02 -17.15
N GLY A 137 -3.69 5.09 -18.00
CA GLY A 137 -3.11 3.75 -18.12
C GLY A 137 -3.51 2.79 -17.00
N GLY A 138 -4.09 3.28 -15.90
CA GLY A 138 -4.54 2.50 -14.76
C GLY A 138 -3.73 2.77 -13.48
N ILE A 139 -4.10 2.11 -12.38
CA ILE A 139 -3.24 2.01 -11.19
C ILE A 139 -2.40 0.74 -11.34
N HIS A 140 -1.08 0.87 -11.32
CA HIS A 140 -0.14 -0.23 -11.51
C HIS A 140 0.55 -0.61 -10.20
N LEU A 141 0.45 -1.89 -9.83
CA LEU A 141 1.18 -2.47 -8.71
C LEU A 141 2.18 -3.47 -9.24
N LEU A 142 3.45 -3.27 -8.92
CA LEU A 142 4.51 -4.17 -9.35
C LEU A 142 4.48 -5.46 -8.52
N LEU A 143 4.69 -6.58 -9.20
CA LEU A 143 4.97 -7.87 -8.55
C LEU A 143 6.47 -7.96 -8.28
N ASP A 144 6.95 -7.19 -7.31
CA ASP A 144 8.36 -7.09 -6.95
C ASP A 144 8.73 -8.02 -5.77
N SER A 145 9.96 -7.89 -5.26
CA SER A 145 10.47 -8.68 -4.14
C SER A 145 9.83 -8.38 -2.79
N ASP A 146 9.07 -7.30 -2.69
CA ASP A 146 8.58 -6.77 -1.42
C ASP A 146 7.10 -7.14 -1.25
N GLY A 147 6.41 -7.37 -2.37
CA GLY A 147 5.03 -7.81 -2.37
C GLY A 147 4.08 -6.70 -1.94
N PHE A 148 2.79 -7.00 -1.97
CA PHE A 148 1.76 -6.02 -1.62
C PHE A 148 0.53 -6.64 -0.99
N LYS A 149 -0.24 -5.78 -0.34
CA LYS A 149 -1.62 -6.02 0.05
C LYS A 149 -2.49 -4.87 -0.44
N VAL A 150 -3.60 -5.20 -1.09
CA VAL A 150 -4.61 -4.22 -1.49
C VAL A 150 -5.93 -4.55 -0.82
N ASN A 151 -6.60 -3.54 -0.28
CA ASN A 151 -7.98 -3.61 0.15
C ASN A 151 -8.80 -2.61 -0.66
N VAL A 152 -9.87 -3.08 -1.29
CA VAL A 152 -10.77 -2.28 -2.12
C VAL A 152 -12.19 -2.48 -1.62
N THR A 153 -12.88 -1.38 -1.35
CA THR A 153 -14.30 -1.39 -0.99
C THR A 153 -15.15 -1.04 -2.20
N GLU A 154 -16.23 -1.80 -2.40
CA GLU A 154 -17.16 -1.70 -3.54
C GLU A 154 -16.45 -1.69 -4.92
N PRO A 155 -15.61 -2.70 -5.22
CA PRO A 155 -14.86 -2.73 -6.48
C PRO A 155 -15.79 -2.90 -7.70
N ARG A 156 -15.59 -2.10 -8.75
CA ARG A 156 -16.23 -2.27 -10.07
C ARG A 156 -15.22 -2.08 -11.19
N GLY A 157 -15.40 -2.78 -12.31
CA GLY A 157 -14.48 -2.74 -13.44
C GLY A 157 -13.48 -3.89 -13.43
N ALA A 158 -12.40 -3.75 -14.20
CA ALA A 158 -11.47 -4.84 -14.47
C ALA A 158 -10.12 -4.67 -13.76
N ILE A 159 -9.59 -5.79 -13.28
CA ILE A 159 -8.22 -5.92 -12.78
C ILE A 159 -7.48 -6.89 -13.70
N TYR A 160 -6.33 -6.44 -14.20
CA TYR A 160 -5.48 -7.19 -15.11
C TYR A 160 -4.24 -7.71 -14.37
N VAL A 161 -3.79 -8.89 -14.78
CA VAL A 161 -2.48 -9.44 -14.41
C VAL A 161 -1.77 -9.72 -15.72
N GLY A 162 -0.82 -8.85 -16.08
CA GLY A 162 -0.31 -8.82 -17.46
C GLY A 162 -1.34 -8.22 -18.44
N SER A 163 -1.60 -8.90 -19.55
CA SER A 163 -2.46 -8.41 -20.64
C SER A 163 -3.91 -8.93 -20.59
N THR A 164 -4.19 -9.95 -19.79
CA THR A 164 -5.53 -10.55 -19.68
C THR A 164 -6.26 -10.08 -18.42
N PRO A 165 -7.59 -9.81 -18.51
CA PRO A 165 -8.38 -9.53 -17.31
C PRO A 165 -8.38 -10.74 -16.39
N ALA A 166 -7.83 -10.57 -15.19
CA ALA A 166 -7.81 -11.62 -14.18
C ALA A 166 -9.11 -11.62 -13.37
N MET A 167 -9.62 -10.43 -13.06
CA MET A 167 -10.89 -10.24 -12.38
C MET A 167 -11.73 -9.15 -13.06
N VAL A 168 -13.04 -9.35 -13.10
CA VAL A 168 -14.00 -8.34 -13.58
C VAL A 168 -15.14 -8.23 -12.57
N PHE A 169 -15.40 -7.03 -12.09
CA PHE A 169 -16.42 -6.74 -11.09
C PHE A 169 -17.57 -5.95 -11.73
N SER A 170 -18.78 -6.48 -11.61
CA SER A 170 -20.03 -5.85 -12.04
C SER A 170 -20.85 -5.44 -10.82
N ASN A 171 -22.03 -4.87 -11.05
CA ASN A 171 -22.91 -4.43 -9.97
C ASN A 171 -23.45 -5.57 -9.10
N ASP A 172 -23.59 -6.76 -9.67
CA ASP A 172 -24.31 -7.90 -9.12
C ASP A 172 -23.51 -9.21 -9.16
N SER A 173 -22.24 -9.14 -9.57
CA SER A 173 -21.40 -10.30 -9.74
C SER A 173 -19.92 -9.91 -9.83
N PHE A 174 -19.04 -10.91 -9.67
CA PHE A 174 -17.66 -10.80 -10.10
C PHE A 174 -17.22 -12.06 -10.82
N ARG A 175 -16.24 -11.92 -11.72
CA ARG A 175 -15.67 -13.02 -12.50
C ARG A 175 -14.18 -13.13 -12.21
N VAL A 176 -13.67 -14.36 -12.07
CA VAL A 176 -12.24 -14.68 -11.98
C VAL A 176 -11.95 -15.80 -12.98
N GLY A 177 -11.07 -15.52 -13.95
CA GLY A 177 -10.91 -16.40 -15.11
C GLY A 177 -12.25 -16.64 -15.81
N ASN A 178 -12.64 -17.91 -16.00
CA ASN A 178 -13.91 -18.27 -16.65
C ASN A 178 -15.08 -18.50 -15.68
N ARG A 179 -14.89 -18.25 -14.38
CA ARG A 179 -15.92 -18.47 -13.36
C ARG A 179 -16.53 -17.15 -12.92
N THR A 180 -17.85 -17.08 -12.98
CA THR A 180 -18.64 -15.95 -12.48
C THR A 180 -19.33 -16.34 -11.18
N PHE A 181 -19.26 -15.46 -10.20
CA PHE A 181 -19.85 -15.61 -8.88
C PHE A 181 -20.94 -14.55 -8.71
N PRO A 182 -22.18 -14.94 -8.39
CA PRO A 182 -23.28 -14.00 -8.21
C PRO A 182 -23.17 -13.29 -6.85
N GLY A 183 -23.73 -12.07 -6.79
CA GLY A 183 -23.77 -11.22 -5.60
C GLY A 183 -23.01 -9.91 -5.81
N THR A 184 -23.48 -8.86 -5.15
CA THR A 184 -22.92 -7.50 -5.19
C THR A 184 -21.54 -7.50 -4.53
N PRO A 185 -20.43 -7.24 -5.25
CA PRO A 185 -19.11 -7.19 -4.62
C PRO A 185 -19.02 -6.00 -3.67
N VAL A 186 -18.73 -6.27 -2.40
CA VAL A 186 -18.63 -5.23 -1.35
C VAL A 186 -17.20 -5.02 -0.88
N GLN A 187 -16.36 -6.06 -0.96
CA GLN A 187 -14.95 -5.96 -0.59
C GLN A 187 -14.09 -6.89 -1.43
N LEU A 188 -12.90 -6.41 -1.81
CA LEU A 188 -11.82 -7.19 -2.39
C LEU A 188 -10.56 -7.00 -1.56
N LEU A 189 -9.95 -8.11 -1.17
CA LEU A 189 -8.58 -8.16 -0.71
C LEU A 189 -7.71 -8.84 -1.77
N LEU A 190 -6.63 -8.20 -2.18
CA LEU A 190 -5.57 -8.81 -2.97
C LEU A 190 -4.30 -8.87 -2.14
N SER A 191 -3.54 -9.94 -2.31
CA SER A 191 -2.22 -10.07 -1.71
C SER A 191 -1.27 -10.79 -2.65
N TYR A 192 -0.05 -10.28 -2.73
CA TYR A 192 1.04 -10.93 -3.44
C TYR A 192 2.25 -11.01 -2.52
N ALA A 193 2.82 -12.19 -2.41
CA ALA A 193 4.10 -12.40 -1.74
C ALA A 193 5.01 -13.21 -2.68
N PRO A 194 6.19 -12.69 -3.06
CA PRO A 194 7.05 -13.32 -4.05
C PRO A 194 7.57 -14.70 -3.61
N CYS A 195 7.84 -14.84 -2.31
CA CYS A 195 8.21 -16.09 -1.64
C CYS A 195 7.11 -17.18 -1.68
N ALA A 196 5.86 -16.82 -1.93
CA ALA A 196 4.77 -17.78 -2.06
C ALA A 196 4.83 -18.57 -3.38
N GLY A 197 5.68 -18.14 -4.34
CA GLY A 197 5.96 -18.84 -5.59
C GLY A 197 4.76 -19.09 -6.51
N LYS A 198 3.56 -18.61 -6.16
CA LYS A 198 2.30 -19.00 -6.82
C LYS A 198 1.27 -17.89 -6.75
N GLY A 199 1.42 -16.89 -7.62
CA GLY A 199 0.32 -16.01 -8.01
C GLY A 199 -0.15 -14.99 -6.97
N ILE A 200 -1.27 -14.35 -7.29
CA ILE A 200 -1.90 -13.31 -6.46
C ILE A 200 -3.08 -13.94 -5.73
N GLY A 201 -3.03 -13.96 -4.39
CA GLY A 201 -4.15 -14.41 -3.56
C GLY A 201 -5.26 -13.36 -3.55
N TYR A 202 -6.51 -13.80 -3.61
CA TYR A 202 -7.67 -12.93 -3.52
C TYR A 202 -8.68 -13.43 -2.49
N ILE A 203 -9.38 -12.49 -1.86
CA ILE A 203 -10.59 -12.72 -1.09
C ILE A 203 -11.62 -11.69 -1.56
N VAL A 204 -12.80 -12.13 -1.99
CA VAL A 204 -13.90 -11.28 -2.38
C VAL A 204 -15.09 -11.57 -1.48
N MET A 205 -15.62 -10.53 -0.84
CA MET A 205 -16.89 -10.60 -0.14
C MET A 205 -17.98 -10.06 -1.06
N VAL A 206 -19.07 -10.80 -1.20
CA VAL A 206 -20.26 -10.36 -1.93
C VAL A 206 -21.48 -10.37 -1.01
N SER A 207 -22.38 -9.41 -1.23
CA SER A 207 -23.70 -9.37 -0.62
C SER A 207 -24.74 -10.02 -1.54
N THR A 208 -25.60 -10.85 -0.97
CA THR A 208 -26.71 -11.52 -1.64
C THR A 208 -27.98 -11.40 -0.79
N PRO A 209 -29.18 -11.65 -1.34
CA PRO A 209 -30.41 -11.62 -0.55
C PRO A 209 -30.42 -12.54 0.69
N GLY A 210 -29.64 -13.63 0.65
CA GLY A 210 -29.50 -14.60 1.76
C GLY A 210 -28.38 -14.28 2.75
N GLY A 211 -27.65 -13.17 2.59
CA GLY A 211 -26.52 -12.80 3.43
C GLY A 211 -25.22 -12.56 2.65
N SER A 212 -24.09 -12.62 3.34
CA SER A 212 -22.76 -12.39 2.75
C SER A 212 -22.05 -13.69 2.43
N ASN A 213 -21.47 -13.79 1.23
CA ASN A 213 -20.61 -14.90 0.83
C ASN A 213 -19.17 -14.43 0.68
N VAL A 214 -18.23 -15.30 1.06
CA VAL A 214 -16.80 -15.04 0.93
C VAL A 214 -16.19 -16.05 -0.03
N TYR A 215 -15.58 -15.55 -1.10
CA TYR A 215 -14.86 -16.34 -2.08
C TYR A 215 -13.37 -16.05 -1.99
N ASN A 216 -12.54 -17.06 -2.07
CA ASN A 216 -11.09 -16.90 -2.05
C ASN A 216 -10.43 -17.82 -3.06
N GLY A 217 -9.20 -17.50 -3.43
CA GLY A 217 -8.42 -18.29 -4.36
C GLY A 217 -7.11 -17.63 -4.74
N ILE A 218 -6.47 -18.18 -5.77
CA ILE A 218 -5.18 -17.73 -6.28
C ILE A 218 -5.30 -17.50 -7.79
N ILE A 219 -4.94 -16.30 -8.24
CA ILE A 219 -4.74 -15.98 -9.65
C ILE A 219 -3.31 -16.35 -9.99
N LYS A 220 -3.14 -17.38 -10.83
CA LYS A 220 -1.80 -17.78 -11.29
C LYS A 220 -1.19 -16.69 -12.16
N THR A 221 0.02 -16.28 -11.82
CA THR A 221 0.85 -15.38 -12.64
C THR A 221 1.60 -16.21 -13.69
N PRO A 222 1.74 -15.76 -14.94
CA PRO A 222 2.54 -16.45 -15.94
C PRO A 222 3.99 -16.64 -15.48
N GLU A 223 4.57 -17.82 -15.71
CA GLU A 223 5.92 -18.19 -15.23
C GLU A 223 7.08 -17.56 -16.03
N THR A 224 6.81 -16.71 -17.03
CA THR A 224 7.82 -16.19 -17.95
C THR A 224 8.29 -14.75 -17.61
N THR A 225 9.43 -14.70 -16.91
CA THR A 225 10.57 -13.74 -16.94
C THR A 225 10.44 -12.23 -16.74
N THR A 226 9.29 -11.61 -16.45
CA THR A 226 9.31 -10.18 -16.00
C THR A 226 8.13 -9.87 -15.06
N PRO A 227 8.28 -8.98 -14.05
CA PRO A 227 7.20 -8.66 -13.11
C PRO A 227 5.91 -8.25 -13.84
N THR A 228 4.91 -9.12 -13.77
CA THR A 228 3.59 -8.91 -14.38
C THR A 228 2.79 -7.99 -13.48
N LYS A 229 2.89 -6.68 -13.67
CA LYS A 229 2.13 -5.70 -12.88
C LYS A 229 0.64 -6.09 -12.76
N VAL A 230 0.06 -5.88 -11.58
CA VAL A 230 -1.40 -5.84 -11.40
C VAL A 230 -1.87 -4.46 -11.80
N THR A 231 -2.88 -4.39 -12.67
CA THR A 231 -3.41 -3.12 -13.15
C THR A 231 -4.89 -3.00 -12.85
N PHE A 232 -5.26 -1.98 -12.08
CA PHE A 232 -6.65 -1.51 -12.00
C PHE A 232 -6.90 -0.65 -13.24
N ALA A 233 -7.80 -1.10 -14.10
CA ALA A 233 -7.99 -0.50 -15.41
C ALA A 233 -8.59 0.93 -15.33
N PRO A 234 -8.41 1.76 -16.36
CA PRO A 234 -9.20 2.98 -16.51
C PRO A 234 -10.70 2.69 -16.37
N GLY A 235 -11.41 3.54 -15.63
CA GLY A 235 -12.82 3.34 -15.30
C GLY A 235 -13.08 2.33 -14.17
N PHE A 236 -12.04 1.73 -13.56
CA PHE A 236 -12.21 0.96 -12.33
C PHE A 236 -12.72 1.88 -11.22
N ARG A 237 -13.76 1.44 -10.50
CA ARG A 237 -14.50 2.24 -9.50
C ARG A 237 -14.39 1.60 -8.13
N PHE A 238 -14.31 2.43 -7.09
CA PHE A 238 -14.22 2.00 -5.69
C PHE A 238 -14.67 3.13 -4.75
N THR A 239 -15.01 2.79 -3.51
CA THR A 239 -15.23 3.80 -2.44
C THR A 239 -13.99 4.01 -1.60
N THR A 240 -13.21 2.95 -1.36
CA THR A 240 -11.87 3.05 -0.74
C THR A 240 -10.91 2.09 -1.42
N LEU A 241 -9.65 2.52 -1.53
CA LEU A 241 -8.53 1.74 -2.03
C LEU A 241 -7.35 1.99 -1.10
N LEU A 242 -6.85 0.93 -0.48
CA LEU A 242 -5.67 0.95 0.38
C LEU A 242 -4.64 -0.02 -0.18
N VAL A 243 -3.45 0.47 -0.47
CA VAL A 243 -2.31 -0.30 -0.96
C VAL A 243 -1.20 -0.21 0.07
N LEU A 244 -0.78 -1.37 0.56
CA LEU A 244 0.36 -1.55 1.43
C LEU A 244 1.46 -2.24 0.63
N HIS A 245 2.59 -1.57 0.45
CA HIS A 245 3.78 -2.17 -0.14
C HIS A 245 4.61 -2.89 0.93
N ASN A 246 5.57 -3.73 0.50
CA ASN A 246 6.44 -4.49 1.40
C ASN A 246 5.67 -5.39 2.38
N TYR A 247 4.58 -5.99 1.89
CA TYR A 247 3.66 -6.75 2.73
C TYR A 247 3.76 -8.26 2.44
N THR A 248 4.77 -8.93 3.01
CA THR A 248 4.98 -10.39 2.82
C THR A 248 4.16 -11.26 3.80
N THR A 249 3.47 -10.68 4.77
CA THR A 249 3.01 -11.42 5.98
C THR A 249 1.59 -12.00 5.85
N TYR A 250 0.74 -11.51 4.94
CA TYR A 250 -0.70 -11.86 4.95
C TYR A 250 -1.03 -13.24 4.39
N MET A 251 -0.22 -13.79 3.47
CA MET A 251 -0.54 -15.06 2.84
C MET A 251 -0.47 -16.26 3.82
N LYS A 252 0.18 -16.08 4.98
CA LYS A 252 0.32 -17.12 6.00
C LYS A 252 -0.99 -17.43 6.72
N ALA A 253 -1.78 -16.41 7.06
CA ALA A 253 -2.96 -16.56 7.92
C ALA A 253 -4.16 -17.21 7.22
N TYR A 254 -4.32 -16.95 5.92
CA TYR A 254 -5.52 -17.38 5.17
C TYR A 254 -5.24 -18.44 4.11
N PHE A 255 -4.02 -18.49 3.56
CA PHE A 255 -3.66 -19.41 2.48
C PHE A 255 -2.64 -20.46 2.91
N GLY A 256 -2.22 -20.46 4.18
CA GLY A 256 -1.24 -21.42 4.72
C GLY A 256 0.17 -21.25 4.16
N ILE A 257 0.47 -20.13 3.49
CA ILE A 257 1.76 -19.92 2.83
C ILE A 257 2.70 -19.14 3.76
N SER A 258 3.68 -19.83 4.32
CA SER A 258 4.73 -19.20 5.13
C SER A 258 5.82 -18.63 4.23
N CYS A 259 5.84 -17.31 4.08
CA CYS A 259 7.05 -16.62 3.67
C CYS A 259 8.01 -16.55 4.87
N PRO A 260 9.30 -16.88 4.71
CA PRO A 260 10.28 -16.48 5.70
C PRO A 260 10.20 -14.95 5.81
N SER A 261 9.98 -14.43 7.01
CA SER A 261 9.96 -12.99 7.21
C SER A 261 11.26 -12.41 6.68
N ASN A 262 11.18 -11.42 5.79
CA ASN A 262 12.32 -10.65 5.30
C ASN A 262 12.95 -9.75 6.41
N SER A 263 12.88 -10.16 7.68
CA SER A 263 13.81 -9.71 8.73
C SER A 263 15.24 -10.24 8.53
N SER A 264 15.54 -10.86 7.38
CA SER A 264 16.82 -11.51 7.09
C SER A 264 17.54 -11.01 5.83
N ARG A 265 17.09 -9.90 5.21
CA ARG A 265 17.85 -9.21 4.14
C ARG A 265 18.73 -8.05 4.61
N GLY A 266 18.99 -7.98 5.92
CA GLY A 266 20.18 -7.33 6.47
C GLY A 266 20.94 -8.38 7.26
N GLY A 267 22.03 -8.91 6.69
CA GLY A 267 22.89 -9.91 7.31
C GLY A 267 23.64 -9.34 8.52
N LEU A 268 22.93 -9.07 9.62
CA LEU A 268 23.52 -8.73 10.91
C LEU A 268 23.98 -9.97 11.68
N SER A 269 23.58 -11.18 11.26
CA SER A 269 23.95 -12.40 11.99
C SER A 269 25.41 -12.80 11.75
N TRP A 270 25.91 -12.80 10.51
CA TRP A 270 27.25 -13.32 10.23
C TRP A 270 28.41 -12.47 10.78
N PRO A 271 28.44 -11.13 10.63
CA PRO A 271 29.52 -10.31 11.18
C PRO A 271 29.51 -10.30 12.72
N LEU A 272 28.32 -10.30 13.32
CA LEU A 272 28.14 -10.34 14.77
C LEU A 272 28.52 -11.71 15.34
N ILE A 273 28.14 -12.82 14.67
CA ILE A 273 28.56 -14.18 15.03
C ILE A 273 30.09 -14.30 14.94
N LEU A 274 30.73 -13.75 13.91
CA LEU A 274 32.20 -13.75 13.80
C LEU A 274 32.88 -12.92 14.90
N ALA A 275 32.36 -11.72 15.20
CA ALA A 275 32.89 -10.87 16.27
C ALA A 275 32.71 -11.49 17.66
N ILE A 276 31.55 -12.10 17.93
CA ILE A 276 31.27 -12.82 19.18
C ILE A 276 32.16 -14.07 19.29
N SER A 277 32.28 -14.86 18.24
CA SER A 277 33.13 -16.06 18.22
C SER A 277 34.61 -15.71 18.44
N GLY A 278 35.09 -14.63 17.80
CA GLY A 278 36.45 -14.11 18.01
C GLY A 278 36.67 -13.63 19.44
N SER A 279 35.69 -12.93 20.03
CA SER A 279 35.74 -12.44 21.41
C SER A 279 35.79 -13.60 22.42
N VAL A 280 35.00 -14.66 22.21
CA VAL A 280 35.01 -15.87 23.03
C VAL A 280 36.36 -16.60 22.94
N LEU A 281 36.96 -16.68 21.74
CA LEU A 281 38.29 -17.29 21.55
C LEU A 281 39.40 -16.54 22.28
N VAL A 282 39.38 -15.20 22.27
CA VAL A 282 40.32 -14.37 23.04
C VAL A 282 40.14 -14.56 24.54
N LEU A 283 38.89 -14.59 25.02
CA LEU A 283 38.56 -14.87 26.43
C LEU A 283 39.04 -16.25 26.87
N VAL A 284 38.80 -17.30 26.09
CA VAL A 284 39.26 -18.66 26.41
C VAL A 284 40.79 -18.75 26.43
N ALA A 285 41.49 -18.03 25.55
CA ALA A 285 42.95 -17.99 25.52
C ALA A 285 43.55 -17.24 26.73
N LEU A 286 42.86 -16.23 27.25
CA LEU A 286 43.28 -15.43 28.41
C LEU A 286 42.96 -16.10 29.76
N PHE A 287 41.86 -16.85 29.85
CA PHE A 287 41.36 -17.39 31.13
C PHE A 287 41.56 -18.90 31.34
N LYS A 288 41.98 -19.68 30.35
CA LYS A 288 42.54 -21.01 30.62
C LYS A 288 43.95 -20.87 31.21
N ARG A 289 44.09 -21.01 32.53
CA ARG A 289 45.38 -21.36 33.16
C ARG A 289 45.86 -22.69 32.60
#